data_AF-A0A0L8JM83-F1
#
_entry.id   AF-A0A0L8JM83-F1
#
_cell.length_a   1.000
_cell.length_b   1.000
_cell.length_c   1.000
_cell.angle_alpha   90.00
_cell.angle_beta   90.00
_cell.angle_gamma   90.00
#
_symmetry.space_group_name_H-M   'P 1'
#
loop_
_entity.id
_entity.type
_entity.pdbx_description
1 polymer ?
#
loop_
_entity_poly.entity_id
_entity_poly.type
_entity_poly.pdbx_seq_one_letter_code
_entity_poly.pdbx_strand_id
1 'polypeptide(L)'
;MAAAHRRTSRRWLGVFTAGLLATGSVVLSSPAHATDSVAAKDPSPTLAGAMGAFLDSGALGVARIEQLERWLGGHELRVGHTYLPGEQWSSIEGPPGFLDAWADWRNERADRLFVLNVPMLERNEAGVSDHEVRRQLQLGAAGYYDHHFKTLAERLVGLNATDTVIVLGWEMNGTTYTHRCAPDPAAWKKYWNRIVTAMRSVPGQEFRFDFNPSRGRDAVPWTECYPGDDVVDIIGMDSYDQPPGMSFDQHVSEPYGLQKQVDFAAEHGKEISYPEWGLFRNGDNPTYMRRMLEWMKQHKPLYHTITDYCPHGVWQCDDNPQSSLVFRQALYGAEPELPTDPTDPVDPTDPTDPVDPTDPTDPMDPTDPTDPVDPTDPTVPIPKPEPKPEPKPEPKPEPKPEPKPEPKPEPKPEPKPEPKPEPKPEPKPEPKPEPKPEPKPEPKPEPKPEPKPEPKPEPKPEPKPEPKPEPKPEPKPEPKPEPKPEPKPEPKPEPKPEPKPEPKPEPKPEPSCWTVNLGSWVESWIGGPVCVPKDSWKDEVDLDWKGALKGVWPF
;
A
#
# COMPACT_ATOMS: atom_id res chain seq x y z
N MET A 1 40.99 61.90 7.77
CA MET A 1 40.09 60.75 7.51
C MET A 1 39.69 60.81 6.05
N ALA A 2 39.79 59.67 5.37
CA ALA A 2 39.97 59.54 3.93
C ALA A 2 38.76 59.96 3.06
N ALA A 3 39.11 60.37 1.85
CA ALA A 3 38.28 61.02 0.84
C ALA A 3 37.51 60.03 -0.06
N ALA A 4 36.36 60.49 -0.56
CA ALA A 4 35.60 59.88 -1.64
C ALA A 4 35.97 60.51 -2.98
N HIS A 5 36.18 59.70 -4.04
CA HIS A 5 36.20 60.17 -5.42
C HIS A 5 35.48 59.23 -6.40
N ARG A 6 34.80 59.88 -7.36
CA ARG A 6 33.84 59.36 -8.33
C ARG A 6 34.52 58.91 -9.64
N ARG A 7 33.82 57.97 -10.31
CA ARG A 7 33.56 57.79 -11.77
C ARG A 7 34.75 57.73 -12.75
N THR A 8 34.70 56.76 -13.66
CA THR A 8 34.47 57.02 -15.10
C THR A 8 34.20 55.74 -15.91
N SER A 9 33.26 55.86 -16.85
CA SER A 9 32.90 54.91 -17.91
C SER A 9 33.76 55.10 -19.15
N ARG A 10 34.05 54.03 -19.91
CA ARG A 10 34.38 54.12 -21.35
C ARG A 10 33.85 52.92 -22.13
N ARG A 11 33.24 53.24 -23.26
CA ARG A 11 32.71 52.39 -24.34
C ARG A 11 33.64 52.55 -25.56
N TRP A 12 33.36 51.82 -26.65
CA TRP A 12 33.91 51.85 -28.05
C TRP A 12 34.75 50.61 -28.38
N LEU A 13 34.74 49.98 -29.57
CA LEU A 13 33.90 49.94 -30.79
C LEU A 13 34.57 48.86 -31.67
N GLY A 14 33.83 48.08 -32.48
CA GLY A 14 34.39 47.00 -33.31
C GLY A 14 35.02 47.47 -34.63
N VAL A 15 35.81 46.59 -35.27
CA VAL A 15 36.20 46.66 -36.70
C VAL A 15 36.34 45.23 -37.26
N PHE A 16 35.73 45.01 -38.43
CA PHE A 16 35.87 43.85 -39.32
C PHE A 16 37.07 44.03 -40.27
N THR A 17 37.80 42.96 -40.58
CA THR A 17 38.55 42.82 -41.84
C THR A 17 38.67 41.36 -42.24
N ALA A 18 38.27 41.06 -43.48
CA ALA A 18 38.46 39.79 -44.17
C ALA A 18 39.75 39.82 -45.02
N GLY A 19 40.39 38.67 -45.21
CA GLY A 19 41.51 38.52 -46.15
C GLY A 19 41.87 37.04 -46.37
N LEU A 20 41.51 36.51 -47.54
CA LEU A 20 42.01 35.26 -48.11
C LEU A 20 43.50 35.39 -48.49
N LEU A 21 44.29 34.33 -48.27
CA LEU A 21 45.40 33.92 -49.15
C LEU A 21 45.75 32.45 -48.89
N ALA A 22 45.63 31.65 -49.94
CA ALA A 22 46.07 30.26 -50.01
C ALA A 22 47.52 30.19 -50.53
N THR A 23 48.34 29.28 -49.99
CA THR A 23 49.25 28.35 -50.70
C THR A 23 50.25 27.72 -49.72
N GLY A 24 50.42 26.40 -49.75
CA GLY A 24 51.55 25.71 -49.13
C GLY A 24 51.19 24.36 -48.51
N SER A 25 51.23 23.30 -49.31
CA SER A 25 50.98 21.92 -48.88
C SER A 25 52.19 21.27 -48.21
N VAL A 26 51.87 20.26 -47.39
CA VAL A 26 52.61 19.02 -47.07
C VAL A 26 53.10 18.86 -45.61
N VAL A 27 52.24 18.15 -44.88
CA VAL A 27 52.45 17.03 -43.94
C VAL A 27 53.23 17.30 -42.66
N LEU A 28 52.51 17.26 -41.54
CA LEU A 28 52.86 16.54 -40.31
C LEU A 28 51.58 16.30 -39.49
N SER A 29 51.43 15.08 -38.99
CA SER A 29 50.26 14.52 -38.32
C SER A 29 49.68 15.40 -37.20
N SER A 30 48.35 15.44 -37.10
CA SER A 30 47.63 15.90 -35.91
C SER A 30 46.48 14.94 -35.59
N PRO A 31 46.14 14.76 -34.30
CA PRO A 31 45.25 13.70 -33.84
C PRO A 31 43.80 14.01 -34.23
N ALA A 32 43.05 12.95 -34.51
CA ALA A 32 41.62 12.99 -34.71
C ALA A 32 40.95 13.75 -33.55
N HIS A 33 40.13 14.74 -33.91
CA HIS A 33 39.12 15.26 -33.00
C HIS A 33 38.19 14.09 -32.65
N ALA A 34 38.29 13.61 -31.41
CA ALA A 34 37.20 12.89 -30.79
C ALA A 34 36.03 13.87 -30.71
N THR A 35 35.12 13.78 -31.68
CA THR A 35 33.75 14.17 -31.44
C THR A 35 33.26 13.25 -30.33
N ASP A 36 33.08 13.79 -29.12
CA ASP A 36 32.30 13.14 -28.09
C ASP A 36 30.91 12.91 -28.68
N SER A 37 30.72 11.72 -29.27
CA SER A 37 29.39 11.16 -29.39
C SER A 37 28.94 10.96 -27.96
N VAL A 38 28.06 11.83 -27.48
CA VAL A 38 27.19 11.49 -26.37
C VAL A 38 26.53 10.19 -26.80
N ALA A 39 27.03 9.07 -26.27
CA ALA A 39 26.40 7.79 -26.44
C ALA A 39 24.96 8.01 -25.96
N ALA A 40 24.01 7.91 -26.89
CA ALA A 40 22.62 7.86 -26.54
C ALA A 40 22.52 6.76 -25.48
N LYS A 41 22.17 7.17 -24.26
CA LYS A 41 21.84 6.25 -23.17
C LYS A 41 20.81 5.30 -23.78
N ASP A 42 21.13 4.00 -23.85
CA ASP A 42 20.19 2.99 -24.30
C ASP A 42 18.82 3.28 -23.66
N PRO A 43 17.70 3.18 -24.39
CA PRO A 43 16.39 3.45 -23.82
C PRO A 43 16.27 2.58 -22.57
N SER A 44 16.12 3.23 -21.41
CA SER A 44 15.94 2.53 -20.15
C SER A 44 14.82 1.50 -20.34
N PRO A 45 15.01 0.24 -19.90
CA PRO A 45 14.00 -0.79 -20.05
C PRO A 45 12.66 -0.23 -19.58
N THR A 46 11.62 -0.36 -20.40
CA THR A 46 10.30 0.14 -20.03
C THR A 46 9.86 -0.54 -18.74
N LEU A 47 9.54 0.25 -17.71
CA LEU A 47 8.94 -0.25 -16.47
C LEU A 47 7.51 -0.76 -16.68
N ALA A 48 6.90 -0.51 -17.84
CA ALA A 48 5.57 -1.04 -18.17
C ALA A 48 5.49 -2.55 -17.90
N GLY A 49 4.53 -2.94 -17.05
CA GLY A 49 4.34 -4.31 -16.58
C GLY A 49 5.42 -4.81 -15.61
N ALA A 50 6.20 -3.93 -14.97
CA ALA A 50 7.21 -4.34 -14.00
C ALA A 50 6.54 -5.00 -12.78
N MET A 51 6.99 -6.21 -12.48
CA MET A 51 6.47 -7.01 -11.39
C MET A 51 7.39 -6.91 -10.16
N GLY A 52 6.76 -6.89 -9.00
CA GLY A 52 7.40 -7.09 -7.70
C GLY A 52 6.54 -7.91 -6.76
N ALA A 53 6.97 -7.95 -5.51
CA ALA A 53 6.21 -8.56 -4.42
C ALA A 53 6.50 -7.86 -3.09
N PHE A 54 5.51 -7.81 -2.21
CA PHE A 54 5.73 -7.55 -0.81
C PHE A 54 6.05 -8.87 -0.10
N LEU A 55 7.28 -9.00 0.42
CA LEU A 55 7.80 -10.26 1.00
C LEU A 55 8.10 -10.17 2.50
N ASP A 56 8.33 -8.96 3.01
CA ASP A 56 8.52 -8.54 4.39
C ASP A 56 8.81 -7.03 4.36
N SER A 57 8.66 -6.30 5.47
CA SER A 57 8.92 -4.86 5.47
C SER A 57 10.40 -4.48 5.52
N GLY A 58 11.25 -5.32 6.12
CA GLY A 58 12.67 -5.01 6.37
C GLY A 58 13.63 -5.61 5.35
N ALA A 59 14.90 -5.70 5.74
CA ALA A 59 15.96 -6.33 4.93
C ALA A 59 15.68 -7.80 4.59
N LEU A 60 14.85 -8.49 5.38
CA LEU A 60 14.40 -9.84 5.06
C LEU A 60 13.58 -9.88 3.76
N GLY A 61 12.82 -8.83 3.48
CA GLY A 61 12.02 -8.70 2.26
C GLY A 61 12.92 -8.66 1.04
N VAL A 62 13.96 -7.83 1.09
CA VAL A 62 15.02 -7.75 0.06
C VAL A 62 15.70 -9.11 -0.14
N ALA A 63 16.11 -9.77 0.95
CA ALA A 63 16.74 -11.08 0.89
C ALA A 63 15.84 -12.21 0.34
N ARG A 64 14.52 -12.02 0.37
CA ARG A 64 13.54 -12.95 -0.19
C ARG A 64 13.27 -12.73 -1.68
N ILE A 65 13.63 -11.57 -2.25
CA ILE A 65 13.44 -11.30 -3.69
C ILE A 65 14.14 -12.37 -4.53
N GLU A 66 15.44 -12.60 -4.30
CA GLU A 66 16.21 -13.62 -5.02
C GLU A 66 15.67 -15.04 -4.84
N GLN A 67 15.00 -15.32 -3.72
CA GLN A 67 14.38 -16.62 -3.45
C GLN A 67 13.11 -16.79 -4.29
N LEU A 68 12.28 -15.75 -4.35
CA LEU A 68 11.10 -15.72 -5.21
C LEU A 68 11.48 -15.80 -6.68
N GLU A 69 12.47 -15.03 -7.15
CA GLU A 69 12.96 -15.08 -8.54
C GLU A 69 13.41 -16.50 -8.92
N ARG A 70 14.16 -17.18 -8.04
CA ARG A 70 14.54 -18.59 -8.25
C ARG A 70 13.34 -19.52 -8.31
N TRP A 71 12.34 -19.32 -7.45
CA TRP A 71 11.12 -20.12 -7.49
C TRP A 71 10.35 -19.90 -8.81
N LEU A 72 10.36 -18.66 -9.33
CA LEU A 72 9.81 -18.27 -10.64
C LEU A 72 10.73 -18.62 -11.83
N GLY A 73 11.72 -19.49 -11.65
CA GLY A 73 12.57 -19.94 -12.77
C GLY A 73 13.50 -18.87 -13.33
N GLY A 74 13.88 -17.89 -12.50
CA GLY A 74 14.77 -16.78 -12.87
C GLY A 74 14.04 -15.55 -13.42
N HIS A 75 12.71 -15.48 -13.29
CA HIS A 75 11.98 -14.26 -13.62
C HIS A 75 12.39 -13.12 -12.68
N GLU A 76 12.97 -12.05 -13.24
CA GLU A 76 13.50 -10.94 -12.46
C GLU A 76 12.39 -10.05 -11.91
N LEU A 77 12.47 -9.75 -10.62
CA LEU A 77 11.63 -8.75 -9.97
C LEU A 77 12.26 -7.37 -10.16
N ARG A 78 11.54 -6.49 -10.85
CA ARG A 78 12.00 -5.12 -11.10
C ARG A 78 11.42 -4.11 -10.11
N VAL A 79 10.53 -4.53 -9.21
CA VAL A 79 9.88 -3.64 -8.24
C VAL A 79 10.14 -4.15 -6.82
N GLY A 80 10.82 -3.34 -6.03
CA GLY A 80 10.97 -3.55 -4.59
C GLY A 80 9.86 -2.80 -3.88
N HIS A 81 9.06 -3.49 -3.09
CA HIS A 81 7.87 -2.91 -2.45
C HIS A 81 7.85 -3.21 -0.96
N THR A 82 7.63 -2.17 -0.16
CA THR A 82 7.58 -2.26 1.29
C THR A 82 6.68 -1.18 1.91
N TYR A 83 6.49 -1.28 3.23
CA TYR A 83 5.66 -0.40 4.06
C TYR A 83 6.51 0.19 5.16
N LEU A 84 6.29 1.48 5.44
CA LEU A 84 6.71 2.04 6.71
C LEU A 84 5.73 1.63 7.82
N PRO A 85 6.23 1.25 9.01
CA PRO A 85 5.38 1.05 10.17
C PRO A 85 4.69 2.37 10.56
N GLY A 86 3.45 2.27 11.04
CA GLY A 86 2.57 3.42 11.25
C GLY A 86 2.20 3.67 12.70
N GLU A 87 2.85 3.04 13.68
CA GLU A 87 2.45 3.08 15.10
C GLU A 87 2.72 4.45 15.72
N GLN A 88 3.84 5.08 15.33
CA GLN A 88 4.32 6.36 15.84
C GLN A 88 5.00 7.16 14.73
N TRP A 89 5.06 8.49 14.87
CA TRP A 89 5.69 9.36 13.87
C TRP A 89 7.12 8.99 13.48
N SER A 90 7.96 8.58 14.43
CA SER A 90 9.35 8.18 14.13
C SER A 90 9.46 6.94 13.24
N SER A 91 8.41 6.09 13.20
CA SER A 91 8.31 4.97 12.25
C SER A 91 7.98 5.46 10.83
N ILE A 92 7.11 6.47 10.71
CA ILE A 92 6.75 7.09 9.43
C ILE A 92 7.90 7.93 8.86
N GLU A 93 8.78 8.45 9.74
CA GLU A 93 10.00 9.15 9.33
C GLU A 93 11.06 8.21 8.71
N GLY A 94 10.82 6.90 8.65
CA GLY A 94 11.72 5.89 8.07
C GLY A 94 12.96 5.67 8.94
N PRO A 95 12.87 4.92 10.07
CA PRO A 95 13.93 4.74 11.06
C PRO A 95 15.32 4.46 10.45
N PRO A 96 16.42 4.95 11.04
CA PRO A 96 17.76 4.69 10.51
C PRO A 96 18.00 3.19 10.37
N GLY A 97 18.54 2.75 9.23
CA GLY A 97 18.78 1.32 8.95
C GLY A 97 17.58 0.59 8.33
N PHE A 98 16.36 1.12 8.43
CA PHE A 98 15.16 0.42 7.94
C PHE A 98 15.09 0.39 6.41
N LEU A 99 15.42 1.51 5.77
CA LEU A 99 15.32 1.68 4.32
C LEU A 99 16.63 1.36 3.58
N ASP A 100 17.72 1.16 4.31
CA ASP A 100 19.08 1.01 3.74
C ASP A 100 19.13 -0.15 2.74
N ALA A 101 18.67 -1.34 3.12
CA ALA A 101 18.68 -2.51 2.25
C ALA A 101 17.82 -2.33 0.98
N TRP A 102 16.69 -1.61 1.10
CA TRP A 102 15.81 -1.32 -0.03
C TRP A 102 16.42 -0.31 -0.99
N ALA A 103 17.04 0.74 -0.43
CA ALA A 103 17.75 1.75 -1.21
C ALA A 103 18.95 1.13 -1.93
N ASP A 104 19.74 0.30 -1.24
CA ASP A 104 20.87 -0.43 -1.84
C ASP A 104 20.39 -1.31 -3.00
N TRP A 105 19.36 -2.14 -2.77
CA TRP A 105 18.77 -2.97 -3.82
C TRP A 105 18.29 -2.15 -5.02
N ARG A 106 17.68 -0.98 -4.79
CA ARG A 106 17.27 -0.12 -5.91
C ARG A 106 18.46 0.49 -6.64
N ASN A 107 19.47 0.96 -5.91
CA ASN A 107 20.64 1.65 -6.45
C ASN A 107 21.56 0.72 -7.25
N GLU A 108 21.50 -0.59 -7.03
CA GLU A 108 22.25 -1.58 -7.81
C GLU A 108 21.92 -1.60 -9.30
N ARG A 109 20.68 -1.24 -9.68
CA ARG A 109 20.19 -1.34 -11.06
C ARG A 109 19.26 -0.19 -11.43
N ALA A 110 19.55 0.47 -12.55
CA ALA A 110 18.76 1.60 -13.03
C ALA A 110 17.33 1.24 -13.44
N ASP A 111 17.10 -0.01 -13.85
CA ASP A 111 15.81 -0.53 -14.32
C ASP A 111 14.94 -1.15 -13.21
N ARG A 112 15.37 -1.06 -11.95
CA ARG A 112 14.54 -1.37 -10.80
C ARG A 112 13.63 -0.18 -10.47
N LEU A 113 12.64 -0.39 -9.62
CA LEU A 113 11.77 0.62 -9.05
C LEU A 113 11.63 0.36 -7.54
N PHE A 114 11.73 1.40 -6.72
CA PHE A 114 11.42 1.29 -5.29
C PHE A 114 10.08 1.94 -5.01
N VAL A 115 9.18 1.16 -4.40
CA VAL A 115 7.81 1.55 -4.03
C VAL A 115 7.68 1.47 -2.51
N LEU A 116 7.26 2.57 -1.91
CA LEU A 116 7.15 2.70 -0.46
C LEU A 116 5.74 3.15 -0.07
N ASN A 117 5.01 2.29 0.66
CA ASN A 117 3.76 2.65 1.29
C ASN A 117 4.03 3.48 2.55
N VAL A 118 3.45 4.68 2.61
CA VAL A 118 3.70 5.67 3.67
C VAL A 118 2.38 6.07 4.34
N PRO A 119 2.18 5.78 5.65
CA PRO A 119 1.01 6.25 6.37
C PRO A 119 0.97 7.78 6.42
N MET A 120 -0.21 8.39 6.31
CA MET A 120 -0.33 9.84 6.52
C MET A 120 -0.45 10.21 8.00
N LEU A 121 -0.80 9.26 8.87
CA LEU A 121 -0.99 9.50 10.30
C LEU A 121 -0.40 8.33 11.10
N GLU A 122 0.12 8.63 12.28
CA GLU A 122 0.52 7.61 13.24
C GLU A 122 -0.70 6.86 13.81
N ARG A 123 -0.41 5.84 14.64
CA ARG A 123 -1.39 4.90 15.19
C ARG A 123 -2.24 4.27 14.09
N ASN A 124 -1.61 3.98 12.94
CA ASN A 124 -2.29 3.73 11.67
C ASN A 124 -3.40 2.68 11.74
N GLU A 125 -3.22 1.61 12.53
CA GLU A 125 -4.19 0.53 12.67
C GLU A 125 -4.81 0.44 14.08
N ALA A 126 -4.67 1.48 14.90
CA ALA A 126 -5.06 1.45 16.31
C ALA A 126 -6.57 1.62 16.56
N GLY A 127 -7.42 1.49 15.54
CA GLY A 127 -8.89 1.63 15.67
C GLY A 127 -9.33 3.01 16.16
N VAL A 128 -8.67 4.09 15.72
CA VAL A 128 -8.95 5.45 16.18
C VAL A 128 -10.33 5.92 15.71
N SER A 129 -11.12 6.50 16.63
CA SER A 129 -12.47 7.00 16.35
C SER A 129 -12.51 8.09 15.28
N ASP A 130 -13.62 8.21 14.56
CA ASP A 130 -13.84 9.24 13.54
C ASP A 130 -13.70 10.68 14.05
N HIS A 131 -14.11 10.95 15.29
CA HIS A 131 -13.92 12.27 15.89
C HIS A 131 -12.43 12.64 15.96
N GLU A 132 -11.60 11.69 16.41
CA GLU A 132 -10.17 11.91 16.52
C GLU A 132 -9.51 11.92 15.14
N VAL A 133 -9.88 11.04 14.22
CA VAL A 133 -9.36 11.08 12.84
C VAL A 133 -9.67 12.41 12.16
N ARG A 134 -10.91 12.93 12.27
CA ARG A 134 -11.25 14.27 11.77
C ARG A 134 -10.30 15.33 12.33
N ARG A 135 -10.09 15.33 13.64
CA ARG A 135 -9.19 16.29 14.30
C ARG A 135 -7.77 16.17 13.77
N GLN A 136 -7.27 14.95 13.61
CA GLN A 136 -5.92 14.68 13.10
C GLN A 136 -5.75 15.13 11.64
N LEU A 137 -6.73 14.84 10.77
CA LEU A 137 -6.74 15.33 9.39
C LEU A 137 -6.74 16.86 9.33
N GLN A 138 -7.49 17.53 10.20
CA GLN A 138 -7.52 18.99 10.26
C GLN A 138 -6.19 19.60 10.74
N LEU A 139 -5.50 18.94 11.68
CA LEU A 139 -4.15 19.32 12.09
C LEU A 139 -3.15 19.10 10.95
N GLY A 140 -3.21 17.96 10.26
CA GLY A 140 -2.40 17.72 9.06
C GLY A 140 -2.64 18.77 7.98
N ALA A 141 -3.90 19.09 7.70
CA ALA A 141 -4.32 20.13 6.75
C ALA A 141 -3.92 21.56 7.17
N ALA A 142 -3.64 21.78 8.46
CA ALA A 142 -3.07 23.02 8.99
C ALA A 142 -1.52 23.00 9.02
N GLY A 143 -0.91 21.86 8.67
CA GLY A 143 0.53 21.74 8.48
C GLY A 143 1.32 21.28 9.70
N TYR A 144 0.66 20.79 10.75
CA TYR A 144 1.34 20.38 11.99
C TYR A 144 2.32 19.22 11.78
N TYR A 145 2.11 18.38 10.77
CA TYR A 145 2.87 17.15 10.55
C TYR A 145 3.84 17.20 9.36
N ASP A 146 3.91 18.32 8.65
CA ASP A 146 4.79 18.49 7.47
C ASP A 146 6.23 18.03 7.70
N HIS A 147 6.78 18.33 8.88
CA HIS A 147 8.16 18.05 9.20
C HIS A 147 8.49 16.56 9.20
N HIS A 148 7.55 15.67 9.56
CA HIS A 148 7.77 14.22 9.52
C HIS A 148 8.02 13.73 8.09
N PHE A 149 7.21 14.21 7.13
CA PHE A 149 7.35 13.82 5.72
C PHE A 149 8.57 14.47 5.07
N LYS A 150 8.93 15.69 5.50
CA LYS A 150 10.20 16.29 5.09
C LYS A 150 11.39 15.47 5.58
N THR A 151 11.36 14.99 6.83
CA THR A 151 12.39 14.10 7.38
C THR A 151 12.51 12.81 6.58
N LEU A 152 11.39 12.17 6.23
CA LEU A 152 11.40 10.98 5.38
C LEU A 152 12.03 11.26 4.00
N ALA A 153 11.61 12.35 3.36
CA ALA A 153 12.14 12.77 2.07
C ALA A 153 13.66 13.05 2.12
N GLU A 154 14.15 13.75 3.14
CA GLU A 154 15.58 14.00 3.35
C GLU A 154 16.36 12.70 3.53
N ARG A 155 15.78 11.68 4.19
CA ARG A 155 16.40 10.35 4.35
C ARG A 155 16.46 9.58 3.03
N LEU A 156 15.36 9.51 2.29
CA LEU A 156 15.32 8.84 0.98
C LEU A 156 16.34 9.46 0.01
N VAL A 157 16.43 10.80 -0.04
CA VAL A 157 17.46 11.49 -0.83
C VAL A 157 18.87 11.17 -0.32
N GLY A 158 19.08 11.14 1.00
CA GLY A 158 20.36 10.78 1.62
C GLY A 158 20.82 9.35 1.31
N LEU A 159 19.88 8.44 1.06
CA LEU A 159 20.11 7.05 0.63
C LEU A 159 20.21 6.90 -0.89
N ASN A 160 20.20 7.99 -1.65
CA ASN A 160 20.17 7.99 -3.12
C ASN A 160 18.92 7.32 -3.74
N ALA A 161 17.87 7.08 -2.94
CA ALA A 161 16.58 6.56 -3.41
C ALA A 161 15.68 7.70 -3.91
N THR A 162 16.22 8.58 -4.75
CA THR A 162 15.62 9.88 -5.10
C THR A 162 14.35 9.76 -5.94
N ASP A 163 14.17 8.66 -6.67
CA ASP A 163 13.07 8.41 -7.59
C ASP A 163 12.03 7.41 -7.03
N THR A 164 12.01 7.24 -5.70
CA THR A 164 11.06 6.37 -5.00
C THR A 164 9.61 6.75 -5.35
N VAL A 165 8.79 5.74 -5.65
CA VAL A 165 7.33 5.88 -5.74
C VAL A 165 6.74 5.80 -4.34
N ILE A 166 6.05 6.86 -3.94
CA ILE A 166 5.42 6.99 -2.62
C ILE A 166 3.94 6.65 -2.76
N VAL A 167 3.53 5.51 -2.23
CA VAL A 167 2.12 5.14 -2.07
C VAL A 167 1.64 5.74 -0.76
N LEU A 168 1.24 7.01 -0.83
CA LEU A 168 0.83 7.77 0.34
C LEU A 168 -0.58 7.36 0.75
N GLY A 169 -0.82 7.09 2.04
CA GLY A 169 -2.16 6.90 2.59
C GLY A 169 -3.06 5.92 1.82
N TRP A 170 -2.54 4.74 1.49
CA TRP A 170 -3.24 3.71 0.72
C TRP A 170 -4.58 3.29 1.35
N GLU A 171 -5.49 2.73 0.54
CA GLU A 171 -6.82 2.26 0.98
C GLU A 171 -7.64 3.32 1.73
N MET A 172 -7.46 4.59 1.38
CA MET A 172 -8.08 5.70 2.10
C MET A 172 -9.62 5.66 2.08
N ASN A 173 -10.23 4.98 1.11
CA ASN A 173 -11.67 4.83 0.98
C ASN A 173 -12.28 3.84 1.99
N GLY A 174 -11.47 3.07 2.70
CA GLY A 174 -11.92 2.15 3.75
C GLY A 174 -12.01 2.76 5.14
N THR A 175 -12.07 1.89 6.15
CA THR A 175 -12.19 2.28 7.56
C THR A 175 -11.02 1.86 8.45
N THR A 176 -10.12 1.02 7.93
CA THR A 176 -9.05 0.37 8.70
C THR A 176 -8.04 1.38 9.22
N TYR A 177 -7.55 2.24 8.34
CA TYR A 177 -6.41 3.10 8.62
C TYR A 177 -6.81 4.42 9.27
N THR A 178 -5.92 5.05 10.03
CA THR A 178 -6.16 6.39 10.57
C THR A 178 -6.07 7.46 9.49
N HIS A 179 -5.33 7.22 8.41
CA HIS A 179 -5.28 8.08 7.22
C HIS A 179 -6.48 7.92 6.28
N ARG A 180 -7.54 7.20 6.66
CA ARG A 180 -8.76 7.13 5.86
C ARG A 180 -9.34 8.52 5.55
N CYS A 181 -9.94 8.64 4.37
CA CYS A 181 -10.46 9.89 3.83
C CYS A 181 -11.75 10.34 4.52
N ALA A 182 -12.67 9.42 4.79
CA ALA A 182 -13.76 9.68 5.72
C ALA A 182 -13.19 9.72 7.14
N PRO A 183 -13.52 10.73 7.97
CA PRO A 183 -14.80 11.43 7.93
C PRO A 183 -14.67 12.93 7.56
N ASP A 184 -13.54 13.35 6.97
CA ASP A 184 -13.31 14.73 6.51
C ASP A 184 -12.50 14.76 5.20
N PRO A 185 -13.13 14.45 4.05
CA PRO A 185 -12.45 14.41 2.76
C PRO A 185 -11.81 15.73 2.34
N ALA A 186 -12.35 16.86 2.82
CA ALA A 186 -11.79 18.18 2.54
C ALA A 186 -10.46 18.39 3.26
N ALA A 187 -10.39 18.05 4.56
CA ALA A 187 -9.15 18.08 5.31
C ALA A 187 -8.15 17.04 4.77
N TRP A 188 -8.61 15.83 4.41
CA TRP A 188 -7.77 14.78 3.84
C TRP A 188 -7.03 15.25 2.58
N LYS A 189 -7.75 15.80 1.59
CA LYS A 189 -7.16 16.31 0.34
C LYS A 189 -6.16 17.44 0.60
N LYS A 190 -6.51 18.36 1.49
CA LYS A 190 -5.61 19.45 1.87
C LYS A 190 -4.35 18.91 2.56
N TYR A 191 -4.48 17.88 3.39
CA TYR A 191 -3.34 17.27 4.07
C TYR A 191 -2.44 16.49 3.09
N TRP A 192 -3.01 15.72 2.18
CA TRP A 192 -2.26 15.09 1.08
C TRP A 192 -1.39 16.11 0.34
N ASN A 193 -1.98 17.23 -0.08
CA ASN A 193 -1.25 18.28 -0.79
C ASN A 193 -0.11 18.88 0.04
N ARG A 194 -0.30 18.99 1.36
CA ARG A 194 0.75 19.46 2.30
C ARG A 194 1.91 18.48 2.34
N ILE A 195 1.64 17.18 2.46
CA ILE A 195 2.66 16.12 2.48
C ILE A 195 3.48 16.15 1.19
N VAL A 196 2.80 16.09 0.04
CA VAL A 196 3.44 16.13 -1.29
C VAL A 196 4.30 17.38 -1.44
N THR A 197 3.79 18.55 -1.04
CA THR A 197 4.54 19.81 -1.07
C THR A 197 5.78 19.77 -0.17
N ALA A 198 5.66 19.22 1.05
CA ALA A 198 6.77 19.12 1.99
C ALA A 198 7.88 18.20 1.45
N MET A 199 7.51 17.02 0.93
CA MET A 199 8.45 16.07 0.34
C MET A 199 9.12 16.65 -0.91
N ARG A 200 8.34 17.24 -1.83
CA ARG A 200 8.87 17.87 -3.05
C ARG A 200 9.73 19.11 -2.79
N SER A 201 9.69 19.68 -1.58
CA SER A 201 10.57 20.79 -1.18
C SER A 201 12.02 20.38 -0.91
N VAL A 202 12.29 19.08 -0.76
CA VAL A 202 13.63 18.55 -0.48
C VAL A 202 14.45 18.53 -1.77
N PRO A 203 15.62 19.21 -1.83
CA PRO A 203 16.46 19.22 -3.03
C PRO A 203 16.95 17.82 -3.42
N GLY A 204 16.94 17.52 -4.72
CA GLY A 204 17.42 16.25 -5.26
C GLY A 204 16.38 15.13 -5.27
N GLN A 205 15.17 15.37 -4.77
CA GLN A 205 14.07 14.42 -4.90
C GLN A 205 13.47 14.43 -6.32
N GLU A 206 13.07 13.26 -6.78
CA GLU A 206 12.33 12.99 -8.02
C GLU A 206 11.18 12.01 -7.74
N PHE A 207 10.56 12.11 -6.54
CA PHE A 207 9.52 11.20 -6.12
C PHE A 207 8.28 11.31 -6.99
N ARG A 208 7.63 10.16 -7.20
CA ARG A 208 6.29 10.07 -7.78
C ARG A 208 5.29 9.65 -6.71
N PHE A 209 4.10 10.23 -6.73
CA PHE A 209 3.05 9.97 -5.75
C PHE A 209 1.93 9.14 -6.37
N ASP A 210 1.67 7.99 -5.75
CA ASP A 210 0.66 7.03 -6.16
C ASP A 210 -0.60 7.18 -5.30
N PHE A 211 -1.72 7.57 -5.93
CA PHE A 211 -3.02 7.65 -5.28
C PHE A 211 -3.71 6.28 -5.35
N ASN A 212 -3.71 5.57 -4.23
CA ASN A 212 -4.00 4.15 -4.19
C ASN A 212 -5.19 3.79 -3.29
N PRO A 213 -6.43 3.73 -3.82
CA PRO A 213 -7.60 3.25 -3.10
C PRO A 213 -7.69 1.71 -3.08
N SER A 214 -8.52 1.16 -2.20
CA SER A 214 -9.02 -0.22 -2.33
C SER A 214 -10.05 -0.31 -3.44
N ARG A 215 -10.10 -1.46 -4.12
CA ARG A 215 -11.11 -1.74 -5.16
C ARG A 215 -12.54 -1.61 -4.65
N GLY A 216 -13.36 -0.94 -5.45
CA GLY A 216 -14.77 -0.75 -5.19
C GLY A 216 -15.06 0.49 -4.35
N ARG A 217 -16.31 0.61 -3.90
CA ARG A 217 -16.75 1.79 -3.14
C ARG A 217 -16.15 1.83 -1.73
N ASP A 218 -16.07 0.68 -1.06
CA ASP A 218 -15.82 0.57 0.37
C ASP A 218 -16.70 1.56 1.20
N ALA A 219 -16.11 2.35 2.11
CA ALA A 219 -16.84 3.29 2.96
C ALA A 219 -17.21 4.60 2.24
N VAL A 220 -16.32 5.09 1.36
CA VAL A 220 -16.56 6.31 0.55
C VAL A 220 -16.04 6.14 -0.88
N PRO A 221 -16.75 6.64 -1.91
CA PRO A 221 -16.22 6.69 -3.27
C PRO A 221 -14.81 7.28 -3.32
N TRP A 222 -13.81 6.49 -3.72
CA TRP A 222 -12.42 6.95 -3.69
C TRP A 222 -12.18 8.19 -4.56
N THR A 223 -12.97 8.39 -5.62
CA THR A 223 -12.89 9.60 -6.46
C THR A 223 -13.22 10.88 -5.70
N GLU A 224 -14.01 10.83 -4.63
CA GLU A 224 -14.31 12.00 -3.79
C GLU A 224 -13.08 12.47 -2.98
N CYS A 225 -12.15 11.54 -2.77
CA CYS A 225 -10.89 11.73 -2.06
C CYS A 225 -9.75 12.15 -2.99
N TYR A 226 -9.94 12.15 -4.31
CA TYR A 226 -8.87 12.50 -5.25
C TYR A 226 -8.35 13.93 -5.01
N PRO A 227 -7.04 14.11 -4.72
CA PRO A 227 -6.50 15.40 -4.25
C PRO A 227 -6.13 16.38 -5.38
N GLY A 228 -5.99 15.90 -6.62
CA GLY A 228 -5.75 16.71 -7.81
C GLY A 228 -4.58 16.21 -8.69
N ASP A 229 -4.60 16.60 -9.97
CA ASP A 229 -3.62 16.16 -10.97
C ASP A 229 -2.20 16.68 -10.74
N ASP A 230 -2.06 17.78 -9.99
CA ASP A 230 -0.79 18.45 -9.70
C ASP A 230 0.03 17.73 -8.62
N VAL A 231 -0.62 16.92 -7.79
CA VAL A 231 -0.03 16.22 -6.64
C VAL A 231 -0.10 14.70 -6.74
N VAL A 232 -0.67 14.17 -7.82
CA VAL A 232 -0.75 12.73 -8.10
C VAL A 232 -0.07 12.44 -9.44
N ASP A 233 0.85 11.48 -9.42
CA ASP A 233 1.60 11.06 -10.60
C ASP A 233 1.06 9.75 -11.17
N ILE A 234 0.54 8.86 -10.31
CA ILE A 234 0.06 7.51 -10.65
C ILE A 234 -1.31 7.27 -9.99
N ILE A 235 -2.21 6.56 -10.67
CA ILE A 235 -3.49 6.10 -10.11
C ILE A 235 -3.40 4.60 -9.81
N GLY A 236 -3.12 4.27 -8.56
CA GLY A 236 -3.07 2.89 -8.07
C GLY A 236 -4.43 2.28 -7.79
N MET A 237 -4.39 1.01 -7.40
CA MET A 237 -5.51 0.28 -6.82
C MET A 237 -5.01 -0.96 -6.08
N ASP A 238 -5.49 -1.15 -4.85
CA ASP A 238 -5.35 -2.42 -4.14
C ASP A 238 -6.52 -3.33 -4.48
N SER A 239 -6.22 -4.56 -4.92
CA SER A 239 -7.25 -5.51 -5.34
C SER A 239 -6.99 -6.93 -4.83
N TYR A 240 -7.86 -7.38 -3.95
CA TYR A 240 -7.91 -8.75 -3.45
C TYR A 240 -9.15 -9.49 -3.95
N ASP A 241 -9.20 -10.82 -3.86
CA ASP A 241 -10.34 -11.62 -4.30
C ASP A 241 -11.55 -11.59 -3.33
N GLN A 242 -12.07 -10.39 -3.07
CA GLN A 242 -13.17 -10.14 -2.13
C GLN A 242 -14.24 -9.19 -2.69
N PRO A 243 -15.48 -9.17 -2.16
CA PRO A 243 -16.02 -10.09 -1.14
C PRO A 243 -16.23 -11.50 -1.69
N PRO A 244 -16.47 -12.49 -0.81
CA PRO A 244 -16.69 -13.86 -1.26
C PRO A 244 -17.85 -14.01 -2.25
N GLY A 245 -17.65 -14.86 -3.26
CA GLY A 245 -18.66 -15.15 -4.29
C GLY A 245 -18.77 -14.13 -5.42
N MET A 246 -17.96 -13.07 -5.42
CA MET A 246 -17.87 -12.12 -6.53
C MET A 246 -16.93 -12.67 -7.62
N SER A 247 -17.35 -12.62 -8.88
CA SER A 247 -16.52 -13.03 -10.03
C SER A 247 -15.53 -11.92 -10.40
N PHE A 248 -14.48 -12.28 -11.14
CA PHE A 248 -13.53 -11.29 -11.65
C PHE A 248 -14.22 -10.23 -12.54
N ASP A 249 -15.16 -10.62 -13.40
CA ASP A 249 -15.88 -9.68 -14.26
C ASP A 249 -16.73 -8.69 -13.44
N GLN A 250 -17.19 -9.10 -12.26
CA GLN A 250 -17.83 -8.21 -11.30
C GLN A 250 -16.82 -7.25 -10.64
N HIS A 251 -15.61 -7.71 -10.30
CA HIS A 251 -14.52 -6.81 -9.83
C HIS A 251 -14.15 -5.74 -10.86
N VAL A 252 -14.25 -6.09 -12.14
CA VAL A 252 -14.00 -5.14 -13.25
C VAL A 252 -15.12 -4.13 -13.38
N SER A 253 -16.37 -4.60 -13.42
CA SER A 253 -17.54 -3.79 -13.79
C SER A 253 -18.25 -3.09 -12.64
N GLU A 254 -17.94 -3.44 -11.39
CA GLU A 254 -18.57 -2.78 -10.23
C GLU A 254 -18.24 -1.27 -10.18
N PRO A 255 -19.11 -0.46 -9.55
CA PRO A 255 -18.79 0.93 -9.28
C PRO A 255 -17.47 1.06 -8.53
N TYR A 256 -16.58 1.93 -9.02
CA TYR A 256 -15.27 2.16 -8.42
C TYR A 256 -14.33 0.94 -8.48
N GLY A 257 -14.65 -0.06 -9.32
CA GLY A 257 -13.84 -1.26 -9.58
C GLY A 257 -12.67 -1.05 -10.54
N LEU A 258 -12.11 -2.14 -11.07
CA LEU A 258 -10.88 -2.11 -11.88
C LEU A 258 -11.04 -1.28 -13.16
N GLN A 259 -12.14 -1.42 -13.89
CA GLN A 259 -12.34 -0.62 -15.11
C GLN A 259 -12.46 0.87 -14.77
N LYS A 260 -13.11 1.22 -13.65
CA LYS A 260 -13.26 2.61 -13.25
C LYS A 260 -11.91 3.26 -12.93
N GLN A 261 -10.96 2.52 -12.35
CA GLN A 261 -9.59 3.00 -12.16
C GLN A 261 -8.92 3.33 -13.50
N VAL A 262 -8.96 2.40 -14.46
CA VAL A 262 -8.35 2.57 -15.78
C VAL A 262 -8.94 3.78 -16.50
N ASP A 263 -10.26 3.90 -16.52
CA ASP A 263 -10.95 5.02 -17.17
C ASP A 263 -10.61 6.36 -16.49
N PHE A 264 -10.54 6.37 -15.16
CA PHE A 264 -10.19 7.57 -14.40
C PHE A 264 -8.73 7.98 -14.64
N ALA A 265 -7.80 7.04 -14.65
CA ALA A 265 -6.40 7.33 -14.96
C ALA A 265 -6.25 7.90 -16.37
N ALA A 266 -6.96 7.34 -17.36
CA ALA A 266 -6.97 7.85 -18.72
C ALA A 266 -7.58 9.27 -18.82
N GLU A 267 -8.68 9.54 -18.12
CA GLU A 267 -9.31 10.86 -18.04
C GLU A 267 -8.36 11.93 -17.47
N HIS A 268 -7.52 11.53 -16.51
CA HIS A 268 -6.56 12.39 -15.83
C HIS A 268 -5.15 12.38 -16.46
N GLY A 269 -4.94 11.62 -17.55
CA GLY A 269 -3.65 11.50 -18.23
C GLY A 269 -2.55 10.88 -17.36
N LYS A 270 -2.91 9.89 -16.53
CA LYS A 270 -2.01 9.22 -15.56
C LYS A 270 -1.79 7.76 -15.94
N GLU A 271 -0.64 7.22 -15.53
CA GLU A 271 -0.38 5.78 -15.55
C GLU A 271 -1.17 5.09 -14.42
N ILE A 272 -1.43 3.80 -14.58
CA ILE A 272 -2.01 2.96 -13.52
C ILE A 272 -0.95 2.10 -12.84
N SER A 273 -1.20 1.72 -11.60
CA SER A 273 -0.42 0.72 -10.85
C SER A 273 -1.33 -0.22 -10.06
N TYR A 274 -0.75 -1.30 -9.56
CA TYR A 274 -1.39 -2.18 -8.58
C TYR A 274 -0.40 -2.47 -7.45
N PRO A 275 -0.26 -1.55 -6.48
CA PRO A 275 0.64 -1.68 -5.34
C PRO A 275 0.32 -2.90 -4.48
N GLU A 276 -0.94 -3.34 -4.45
CA GLU A 276 -1.30 -4.60 -3.82
C GLU A 276 -2.29 -5.38 -4.66
N TRP A 277 -2.01 -6.66 -4.83
CA TRP A 277 -3.03 -7.62 -5.18
C TRP A 277 -2.67 -9.01 -4.67
N GLY A 278 -3.69 -9.85 -4.49
CA GLY A 278 -3.51 -11.21 -4.02
C GLY A 278 -4.82 -11.88 -3.64
N LEU A 279 -4.71 -12.97 -2.91
CA LEU A 279 -5.85 -13.70 -2.38
C LEU A 279 -6.27 -13.11 -1.03
N PHE A 280 -7.45 -13.43 -0.54
CA PHE A 280 -7.88 -13.02 0.79
C PHE A 280 -9.03 -13.87 1.32
N ARG A 281 -10.27 -13.62 0.87
CA ARG A 281 -11.48 -14.18 1.52
C ARG A 281 -12.14 -15.30 0.71
N ASN A 282 -11.65 -15.60 -0.49
CA ASN A 282 -12.14 -16.70 -1.32
C ASN A 282 -11.22 -17.93 -1.31
N GLY A 283 -10.21 -17.97 -0.42
CA GLY A 283 -9.28 -19.09 -0.28
C GLY A 283 -8.39 -19.26 -1.52
N ASP A 284 -7.97 -20.49 -1.80
CA ASP A 284 -7.18 -20.81 -2.98
C ASP A 284 -7.97 -20.59 -4.27
N ASN A 285 -7.72 -19.47 -4.94
CA ASN A 285 -8.51 -18.97 -6.06
C ASN A 285 -7.69 -18.82 -7.36
N PRO A 286 -7.38 -19.92 -8.05
CA PRO A 286 -6.57 -19.91 -9.27
C PRO A 286 -7.22 -19.13 -10.42
N THR A 287 -8.56 -18.98 -10.39
CA THR A 287 -9.28 -18.19 -11.40
C THR A 287 -8.98 -16.71 -11.23
N TYR A 288 -9.07 -16.17 -10.02
CA TYR A 288 -8.71 -14.77 -9.76
C TYR A 288 -7.25 -14.49 -10.14
N MET A 289 -6.34 -15.38 -9.73
CA MET A 289 -4.91 -15.28 -10.04
C MET A 289 -4.66 -15.16 -11.56
N ARG A 290 -5.23 -16.07 -12.36
CA ARG A 290 -5.11 -16.04 -13.82
C ARG A 290 -5.65 -14.75 -14.42
N ARG A 291 -6.82 -14.31 -13.96
CA ARG A 291 -7.52 -13.14 -14.50
C ARG A 291 -6.83 -11.82 -14.15
N MET A 292 -6.26 -11.70 -12.96
CA MET A 292 -5.42 -10.55 -12.60
C MET A 292 -4.15 -10.50 -13.47
N LEU A 293 -3.49 -11.63 -13.72
CA LEU A 293 -2.31 -11.68 -14.60
C LEU A 293 -2.66 -11.31 -16.06
N GLU A 294 -3.79 -11.80 -16.57
CA GLU A 294 -4.34 -11.39 -17.88
C GLU A 294 -4.62 -9.88 -17.92
N TRP A 295 -5.19 -9.33 -16.85
CA TRP A 295 -5.46 -7.90 -16.70
C TRP A 295 -4.18 -7.05 -16.71
N MET A 296 -3.14 -7.46 -15.97
CA MET A 296 -1.84 -6.78 -16.00
C MET A 296 -1.21 -6.82 -17.39
N LYS A 297 -1.31 -7.96 -18.09
CA LYS A 297 -0.81 -8.10 -19.46
C LYS A 297 -1.56 -7.19 -20.44
N GLN A 298 -2.88 -7.06 -20.28
CA GLN A 298 -3.72 -6.23 -21.13
C GLN A 298 -3.45 -4.74 -20.92
N HIS A 299 -3.38 -4.29 -19.67
CA HIS A 299 -3.33 -2.87 -19.34
C HIS A 299 -1.91 -2.31 -19.13
N LYS A 300 -0.91 -3.19 -18.98
CA LYS A 300 0.52 -2.85 -18.81
C LYS A 300 0.72 -1.72 -17.80
N PRO A 301 0.30 -1.91 -16.53
CA PRO A 301 0.48 -0.89 -15.49
C PRO A 301 1.95 -0.51 -15.36
N LEU A 302 2.25 0.69 -14.87
CA LEU A 302 3.64 1.10 -14.61
C LEU A 302 4.35 0.10 -13.69
N TYR A 303 3.63 -0.47 -12.72
CA TYR A 303 4.09 -1.61 -11.94
C TYR A 303 2.92 -2.35 -11.29
N HIS A 304 3.17 -3.58 -10.86
CA HIS A 304 2.28 -4.30 -9.95
C HIS A 304 3.06 -5.18 -8.98
N THR A 305 2.51 -5.37 -7.78
CA THR A 305 3.17 -6.11 -6.70
C THR A 305 2.19 -7.09 -6.06
N ILE A 306 2.59 -8.36 -5.99
CA ILE A 306 1.79 -9.38 -5.29
C ILE A 306 2.09 -9.32 -3.79
N THR A 307 1.05 -9.37 -2.96
CA THR A 307 1.18 -9.39 -1.50
C THR A 307 1.39 -10.83 -1.04
N ASP A 308 2.60 -11.17 -0.58
CA ASP A 308 2.99 -12.57 -0.38
C ASP A 308 3.21 -12.94 1.09
N TYR A 309 2.11 -13.15 1.81
CA TYR A 309 2.06 -13.81 3.12
C TYR A 309 0.64 -14.36 3.33
N CYS A 310 0.42 -15.32 4.21
CA CYS A 310 -0.94 -15.88 4.39
C CYS A 310 -1.93 -14.84 4.96
N PRO A 311 -3.17 -14.78 4.44
CA PRO A 311 -3.78 -15.68 3.45
C PRO A 311 -3.60 -15.25 1.98
N HIS A 312 -2.86 -14.17 1.72
CA HIS A 312 -2.80 -13.49 0.42
C HIS A 312 -1.85 -14.11 -0.60
N GLY A 313 -0.75 -14.64 -0.11
CA GLY A 313 0.39 -15.05 -0.91
C GLY A 313 0.20 -16.34 -1.69
N VAL A 314 1.12 -16.54 -2.62
CA VAL A 314 1.23 -17.70 -3.50
C VAL A 314 2.58 -18.41 -3.37
N TRP A 315 3.56 -17.81 -2.70
CA TRP A 315 4.87 -18.40 -2.50
C TRP A 315 5.16 -18.70 -1.03
N GLN A 316 4.97 -17.72 -0.13
CA GLN A 316 5.13 -17.91 1.32
C GLN A 316 3.89 -18.49 2.01
N CYS A 317 2.80 -18.71 1.27
CA CYS A 317 1.57 -19.28 1.81
C CYS A 317 1.27 -20.65 1.21
N ASP A 318 1.34 -21.69 2.03
CA ASP A 318 1.09 -23.07 1.63
C ASP A 318 -0.41 -23.38 1.43
N ASP A 319 -1.31 -22.50 1.91
CA ASP A 319 -2.76 -22.68 1.83
C ASP A 319 -3.33 -22.46 0.42
N ASN A 320 -2.52 -21.96 -0.53
CA ASN A 320 -2.97 -21.55 -1.87
C ASN A 320 -2.32 -22.34 -3.04
N PRO A 321 -2.20 -23.68 -2.99
CA PRO A 321 -1.37 -24.46 -3.91
C PRO A 321 -1.78 -24.37 -5.39
N GLN A 322 -3.07 -24.26 -5.71
CA GLN A 322 -3.53 -24.13 -7.10
C GLN A 322 -3.21 -22.74 -7.66
N SER A 323 -3.38 -21.70 -6.86
CA SER A 323 -3.01 -20.33 -7.23
C SER A 323 -1.51 -20.17 -7.37
N SER A 324 -0.72 -20.82 -6.51
CA SER A 324 0.75 -20.93 -6.64
C SER A 324 1.15 -21.54 -7.98
N LEU A 325 0.49 -22.62 -8.41
CA LEU A 325 0.75 -23.24 -9.71
C LEU A 325 0.44 -22.29 -10.87
N VAL A 326 -0.71 -21.60 -10.85
CA VAL A 326 -1.08 -20.64 -11.89
C VAL A 326 -0.08 -19.49 -11.95
N PHE A 327 0.23 -18.89 -10.81
CA PHE A 327 1.15 -17.75 -10.74
C PHE A 327 2.55 -18.13 -11.23
N ARG A 328 3.07 -19.26 -10.73
CA ARG A 328 4.36 -19.77 -11.16
C ARG A 328 4.38 -20.07 -12.65
N GLN A 329 3.41 -20.81 -13.18
CA GLN A 329 3.35 -21.16 -14.62
C GLN A 329 3.29 -19.94 -15.53
N ALA A 330 2.58 -18.89 -15.12
CA ALA A 330 2.46 -17.67 -15.93
C ALA A 330 3.77 -16.87 -16.03
N LEU A 331 4.62 -16.93 -15.00
CA LEU A 331 5.86 -16.15 -14.91
C LEU A 331 7.12 -17.00 -15.11
N TYR A 332 7.02 -18.33 -15.08
CA TYR A 332 8.18 -19.22 -15.09
C TYR A 332 9.03 -19.04 -16.34
N GLY A 333 10.26 -18.53 -16.18
CA GLY A 333 11.19 -18.31 -17.29
C GLY A 333 10.70 -17.31 -18.34
N ALA A 334 9.70 -16.48 -18.03
CA ALA A 334 9.27 -15.41 -18.91
C ALA A 334 10.35 -14.33 -18.96
N GLU A 335 10.90 -14.08 -20.15
CA GLU A 335 11.83 -12.96 -20.38
C GLU A 335 11.09 -11.62 -20.27
N PRO A 336 11.75 -10.53 -19.82
CA PRO A 336 11.16 -9.19 -19.86
C PRO A 336 10.75 -8.85 -21.29
N GLU A 337 9.49 -8.42 -21.51
CA GLU A 337 9.07 -7.91 -22.82
C GLU A 337 9.98 -6.71 -23.17
N LEU A 338 10.93 -6.89 -24.09
CA LEU A 338 11.67 -5.79 -24.67
C LEU A 338 10.68 -4.86 -25.40
N PRO A 339 10.83 -3.53 -25.30
CA PRO A 339 9.96 -2.62 -26.03
C PRO A 339 10.08 -2.93 -27.52
N THR A 340 8.97 -3.39 -28.11
CA THR A 340 8.86 -3.47 -29.56
C THR A 340 8.69 -2.03 -30.05
N ASP A 341 9.64 -1.58 -30.86
CA ASP A 341 9.54 -0.33 -31.62
C ASP A 341 8.15 -0.30 -32.30
N PRO A 342 7.40 0.82 -32.28
CA PRO A 342 6.16 0.92 -33.03
C PRO A 342 6.46 0.57 -34.48
N THR A 343 6.03 -0.62 -34.89
CA THR A 343 6.24 -1.12 -36.24
C THR A 343 5.61 -0.14 -37.21
N ASP A 344 6.43 0.36 -38.14
CA ASP A 344 5.97 1.11 -39.30
C ASP A 344 4.75 0.40 -39.93
N PRO A 345 3.74 1.16 -40.40
CA PRO A 345 2.55 0.58 -40.97
C PRO A 345 2.92 -0.33 -42.14
N VAL A 346 2.59 -1.62 -41.99
CA VAL A 346 2.75 -2.63 -43.03
C VAL A 346 1.90 -2.24 -44.25
N ASP A 347 2.58 -1.99 -45.37
CA ASP A 347 2.01 -1.73 -46.67
C ASP A 347 1.20 -2.96 -47.14
N PRO A 348 -0.05 -2.83 -47.62
CA PRO A 348 -0.87 -3.98 -47.93
C PRO A 348 -0.59 -4.57 -49.32
N THR A 349 -0.67 -5.90 -49.34
CA THR A 349 -1.03 -6.84 -50.43
C THR A 349 0.00 -7.22 -51.50
N ASP A 350 0.16 -8.54 -51.69
CA ASP A 350 -0.47 -9.22 -52.84
C ASP A 350 -0.80 -10.70 -52.48
N PRO A 351 -1.94 -11.27 -52.94
CA PRO A 351 -2.32 -12.66 -52.68
C PRO A 351 -1.91 -13.60 -53.84
N THR A 352 -2.26 -14.88 -53.69
CA THR A 352 -2.20 -16.05 -54.63
C THR A 352 -1.00 -16.99 -54.43
N ASP A 353 -1.12 -18.32 -54.35
CA ASP A 353 -2.18 -19.28 -54.70
C ASP A 353 -2.07 -20.62 -53.90
N PRO A 354 -3.14 -21.46 -53.85
CA PRO A 354 -3.19 -22.78 -53.18
C PRO A 354 -2.54 -23.88 -54.06
N VAL A 355 -2.04 -25.02 -53.56
CA VAL A 355 -2.62 -26.34 -53.16
C VAL A 355 -1.39 -27.25 -52.85
N ASP A 356 -1.38 -28.41 -52.17
CA ASP A 356 -2.32 -29.53 -51.98
C ASP A 356 -1.80 -30.40 -50.78
N PRO A 357 -2.61 -31.29 -50.17
CA PRO A 357 -2.25 -32.06 -48.97
C PRO A 357 -1.66 -33.44 -49.31
N THR A 358 -0.84 -33.98 -48.41
CA THR A 358 -0.54 -35.42 -48.37
C THR A 358 -0.54 -35.96 -46.94
N ASP A 359 -1.08 -37.17 -46.86
CA ASP A 359 -1.63 -37.98 -45.75
C ASP A 359 -0.67 -38.34 -44.59
N PRO A 360 -1.21 -38.87 -43.46
CA PRO A 360 -0.50 -39.16 -42.23
C PRO A 360 0.13 -40.56 -42.22
N THR A 361 1.09 -40.76 -41.32
CA THR A 361 1.54 -42.10 -40.93
C THR A 361 1.46 -42.29 -39.42
N ASP A 362 1.06 -43.52 -39.10
CA ASP A 362 0.55 -44.14 -37.87
C ASP A 362 1.42 -44.03 -36.58
N PRO A 363 0.84 -44.35 -35.41
CA PRO A 363 1.41 -44.14 -34.09
C PRO A 363 2.37 -45.26 -33.68
N MET A 364 3.31 -44.93 -32.79
CA MET A 364 4.06 -45.92 -32.03
C MET A 364 3.31 -46.27 -30.74
N ASP A 365 3.11 -47.58 -30.56
CA ASP A 365 2.48 -48.28 -29.45
C ASP A 365 3.29 -48.14 -28.13
N PRO A 366 2.66 -48.23 -26.94
CA PRO A 366 3.27 -48.00 -25.64
C PRO A 366 3.93 -49.26 -25.07
N THR A 367 5.00 -49.08 -24.31
CA THR A 367 5.57 -50.15 -23.47
C THR A 367 4.96 -50.13 -22.07
N ASP A 368 4.48 -51.30 -21.68
CA ASP A 368 3.82 -51.71 -20.42
C ASP A 368 4.71 -51.54 -19.16
N PRO A 369 4.12 -51.43 -17.95
CA PRO A 369 4.81 -51.12 -16.71
C PRO A 369 5.35 -52.36 -16.00
N THR A 370 6.48 -52.19 -15.29
CA THR A 370 6.95 -53.17 -14.30
C THR A 370 6.35 -52.89 -12.92
N ASP A 371 5.70 -53.93 -12.39
CA ASP A 371 5.01 -54.01 -11.11
C ASP A 371 5.93 -54.63 -10.01
N PRO A 372 5.50 -54.75 -8.73
CA PRO A 372 6.25 -54.33 -7.55
C PRO A 372 7.09 -55.43 -6.86
N VAL A 373 8.02 -55.01 -6.00
CA VAL A 373 8.75 -55.86 -5.06
C VAL A 373 8.08 -55.88 -3.68
N ASP A 374 7.72 -57.08 -3.24
CA ASP A 374 7.09 -57.44 -1.96
C ASP A 374 8.14 -57.55 -0.81
N PRO A 375 7.77 -57.39 0.47
CA PRO A 375 8.69 -57.32 1.61
C PRO A 375 8.88 -58.68 2.30
N THR A 376 10.05 -58.88 2.91
CA THR A 376 10.33 -60.03 3.79
C THR A 376 10.57 -59.60 5.24
N ASP A 377 9.54 -59.79 6.07
CA ASP A 377 9.42 -60.40 7.42
C ASP A 377 10.52 -60.24 8.52
N PRO A 378 10.28 -60.65 9.80
CA PRO A 378 10.22 -59.74 10.94
C PRO A 378 11.38 -59.95 11.93
N THR A 379 11.61 -58.99 12.83
CA THR A 379 12.55 -59.20 13.95
C THR A 379 11.88 -58.97 15.30
N VAL A 380 12.15 -59.94 16.17
CA VAL A 380 11.60 -60.24 17.50
C VAL A 380 11.87 -59.10 18.51
N PRO A 381 10.95 -58.78 19.43
CA PRO A 381 11.18 -57.79 20.48
C PRO A 381 11.95 -58.37 21.67
N ILE A 382 12.96 -57.64 22.15
CA ILE A 382 13.72 -57.91 23.40
C ILE A 382 13.04 -57.17 24.57
N PRO A 383 12.90 -57.77 25.77
CA PRO A 383 12.12 -57.20 26.87
C PRO A 383 12.85 -56.05 27.59
N LYS A 384 12.05 -55.04 27.98
CA LYS A 384 12.43 -53.82 28.69
C LYS A 384 12.56 -54.11 30.21
N PRO A 385 13.60 -53.64 30.91
CA PRO A 385 13.68 -53.77 32.37
C PRO A 385 12.82 -52.71 33.08
N GLU A 386 12.09 -53.12 34.11
CA GLU A 386 11.32 -52.27 35.02
C GLU A 386 12.25 -51.42 35.92
N PRO A 387 12.00 -50.11 36.08
CA PRO A 387 12.63 -49.32 37.13
C PRO A 387 11.83 -49.38 38.45
N LYS A 388 12.58 -49.61 39.55
CA LYS A 388 12.14 -49.56 40.95
C LYS A 388 11.61 -48.17 41.36
N PRO A 389 10.71 -48.10 42.36
CA PRO A 389 10.22 -46.83 42.90
C PRO A 389 11.22 -46.20 43.88
N GLU A 390 11.52 -44.92 43.68
CA GLU A 390 12.26 -44.07 44.63
C GLU A 390 11.35 -43.04 45.31
N PRO A 391 11.75 -42.50 46.48
CA PRO A 391 10.84 -42.22 47.59
C PRO A 391 10.17 -40.84 47.56
N LYS A 392 9.00 -40.76 48.21
CA LYS A 392 8.23 -39.53 48.44
C LYS A 392 9.07 -38.42 49.12
N PRO A 393 9.04 -37.17 48.62
CA PRO A 393 9.51 -36.02 49.37
C PRO A 393 8.57 -35.71 50.55
N GLU A 394 9.16 -35.44 51.71
CA GLU A 394 8.48 -34.92 52.90
C GLU A 394 7.91 -33.50 52.67
N PRO A 395 6.77 -33.14 53.28
CA PRO A 395 6.18 -31.82 53.13
C PRO A 395 7.00 -30.76 53.87
N LYS A 396 7.35 -29.67 53.17
CA LYS A 396 7.90 -28.45 53.77
C LYS A 396 6.88 -27.77 54.70
N PRO A 397 7.31 -27.13 55.79
CA PRO A 397 6.43 -26.48 56.75
C PRO A 397 5.77 -25.22 56.16
N GLU A 398 4.49 -25.04 56.51
CA GLU A 398 3.66 -23.89 56.15
C GLU A 398 4.25 -22.57 56.71
N PRO A 399 4.34 -21.49 55.92
CA PRO A 399 4.64 -20.17 56.46
C PRO A 399 3.46 -19.61 57.26
N LYS A 400 3.76 -19.09 58.45
CA LYS A 400 2.83 -18.40 59.34
C LYS A 400 2.14 -17.22 58.62
N PRO A 401 0.85 -16.95 58.91
CA PRO A 401 0.16 -15.78 58.37
C PRO A 401 0.75 -14.48 58.93
N GLU A 402 1.07 -13.55 58.03
CA GLU A 402 1.40 -12.17 58.38
C GLU A 402 0.17 -11.41 58.92
N PRO A 403 0.36 -10.47 59.85
CA PRO A 403 -0.73 -9.75 60.49
C PRO A 403 -1.36 -8.73 59.53
N LYS A 404 -2.71 -8.68 59.51
CA LYS A 404 -3.49 -7.66 58.81
C LYS A 404 -3.12 -6.25 59.29
N PRO A 405 -2.86 -5.29 58.38
CA PRO A 405 -2.88 -3.87 58.72
C PRO A 405 -4.31 -3.41 59.01
N GLU A 406 -4.49 -2.70 60.13
CA GLU A 406 -5.74 -2.02 60.49
C GLU A 406 -6.06 -0.87 59.51
N PRO A 407 -7.34 -0.57 59.25
CA PRO A 407 -7.74 0.49 58.36
C PRO A 407 -7.56 1.86 59.01
N LYS A 408 -6.82 2.77 58.36
CA LYS A 408 -6.81 4.20 58.72
C LYS A 408 -7.98 4.93 58.04
N PRO A 409 -8.70 5.80 58.78
CA PRO A 409 -9.88 6.50 58.28
C PRO A 409 -9.54 7.62 57.28
N GLU A 410 -10.46 7.81 56.33
CA GLU A 410 -10.44 8.84 55.29
C GLU A 410 -10.47 10.27 55.85
N PRO A 411 -9.61 11.18 55.35
CA PRO A 411 -9.88 12.61 55.42
C PRO A 411 -10.61 13.07 54.15
N LYS A 412 -11.84 13.58 54.32
CA LYS A 412 -12.60 14.34 53.31
C LYS A 412 -11.80 15.56 52.85
N PRO A 413 -11.55 15.75 51.54
CA PRO A 413 -11.13 17.05 51.02
C PRO A 413 -12.33 18.00 50.93
N GLU A 414 -12.14 19.21 51.46
CA GLU A 414 -13.08 20.33 51.45
C GLU A 414 -13.45 20.79 50.02
N PRO A 415 -14.66 21.35 49.82
CA PRO A 415 -15.08 21.89 48.52
C PRO A 415 -14.19 23.08 48.12
N LYS A 416 -13.61 23.01 46.91
CA LYS A 416 -12.89 24.13 46.29
C LYS A 416 -13.83 25.33 46.09
N PRO A 417 -13.37 26.57 46.32
CA PRO A 417 -14.17 27.77 46.07
C PRO A 417 -14.56 27.90 44.58
N GLU A 418 -15.80 28.31 44.34
CA GLU A 418 -16.27 28.69 43.01
C GLU A 418 -15.38 29.79 42.41
N PRO A 419 -14.95 29.68 41.14
CA PRO A 419 -14.26 30.76 40.47
C PRO A 419 -15.20 31.96 40.30
N LYS A 420 -14.77 33.14 40.77
CA LYS A 420 -15.44 34.41 40.50
C LYS A 420 -15.62 34.60 38.99
N PRO A 421 -16.76 35.13 38.52
CA PRO A 421 -16.96 35.42 37.11
C PRO A 421 -15.90 36.42 36.62
N GLU A 422 -15.23 36.05 35.52
CA GLU A 422 -14.27 36.90 34.83
C GLU A 422 -14.96 38.20 34.36
N PRO A 423 -14.27 39.35 34.44
CA PRO A 423 -14.80 40.61 33.94
C PRO A 423 -15.00 40.52 32.41
N LYS A 424 -16.18 40.96 31.95
CA LYS A 424 -16.50 41.10 30.53
C LYS A 424 -15.37 41.85 29.80
N PRO A 425 -14.90 41.36 28.65
CA PRO A 425 -13.98 42.11 27.80
C PRO A 425 -14.60 43.46 27.43
N GLU A 426 -13.87 44.55 27.66
CA GLU A 426 -14.22 45.85 27.10
C GLU A 426 -14.30 45.75 25.57
N PRO A 427 -15.27 46.41 24.92
CA PRO A 427 -15.39 46.40 23.47
C PRO A 427 -14.13 47.01 22.85
N LYS A 428 -13.47 46.25 21.97
CA LYS A 428 -12.39 46.76 21.13
C LYS A 428 -12.86 48.00 20.35
N PRO A 429 -12.01 49.02 20.18
CA PRO A 429 -12.32 50.16 19.32
C PRO A 429 -12.66 49.67 17.91
N GLU A 430 -13.75 50.20 17.34
CA GLU A 430 -14.10 49.99 15.95
C GLU A 430 -12.92 50.34 15.03
N PRO A 431 -12.55 49.49 14.07
CA PRO A 431 -11.55 49.84 13.09
C PRO A 431 -12.07 51.03 12.25
N LYS A 432 -11.28 52.10 12.19
CA LYS A 432 -11.53 53.23 11.27
C LYS A 432 -11.72 52.67 9.85
N PRO A 433 -12.68 53.20 9.07
CA PRO A 433 -12.86 52.82 7.67
C PRO A 433 -11.56 53.04 6.90
N GLU A 434 -11.07 52.01 6.23
CA GLU A 434 -10.00 52.15 5.24
C GLU A 434 -10.46 53.10 4.12
N PRO A 435 -9.57 53.97 3.61
CA PRO A 435 -9.89 54.83 2.49
C PRO A 435 -10.22 53.99 1.25
N LYS A 436 -11.37 54.29 0.63
CA LYS A 436 -11.80 53.71 -0.66
C LYS A 436 -10.65 53.73 -1.67
N PRO A 437 -10.38 52.61 -2.37
CA PRO A 437 -9.51 52.62 -3.54
C PRO A 437 -10.09 53.57 -4.58
N GLU A 438 -9.26 54.48 -5.10
CA GLU A 438 -9.58 55.29 -6.26
C GLU A 438 -9.92 54.38 -7.46
N PRO A 439 -10.95 54.69 -8.26
CA PRO A 439 -11.31 53.89 -9.41
C PRO A 439 -10.19 53.94 -10.45
N LYS A 440 -9.67 52.77 -10.84
CA LYS A 440 -8.79 52.62 -12.00
C LYS A 440 -9.48 53.16 -13.26
N PRO A 441 -8.75 53.82 -14.18
CA PRO A 441 -9.30 54.26 -15.45
C PRO A 441 -9.89 53.10 -16.25
N GLU A 442 -11.10 53.31 -16.78
CA GLU A 442 -11.78 52.37 -17.67
C GLU A 442 -10.92 52.07 -18.92
N PRO A 443 -10.72 50.80 -19.29
CA PRO A 443 -10.11 50.45 -20.56
C PRO A 443 -11.05 50.83 -21.71
N LYS A 444 -10.51 51.50 -22.74
CA LYS A 444 -11.21 51.85 -23.98
C LYS A 444 -11.84 50.59 -24.61
N PRO A 445 -13.07 50.67 -25.15
CA PRO A 445 -13.69 49.56 -25.86
C PRO A 445 -12.86 49.16 -27.08
N GLU A 446 -12.51 47.87 -27.17
CA GLU A 446 -11.99 47.26 -28.39
C GLU A 446 -13.08 47.28 -29.50
N PRO A 447 -12.69 47.46 -30.78
CA PRO A 447 -13.64 47.48 -31.89
C PRO A 447 -14.31 46.11 -32.08
N LYS A 448 -15.63 46.14 -32.25
CA LYS A 448 -16.50 44.98 -32.52
C LYS A 448 -16.00 44.16 -33.72
N PRO A 449 -15.94 42.82 -33.62
CA PRO A 449 -15.79 41.96 -34.78
C PRO A 449 -17.02 42.08 -35.71
N GLU A 450 -16.78 42.14 -37.02
CA GLU A 450 -17.84 42.09 -38.04
C GLU A 450 -18.64 40.78 -37.94
N PRO A 451 -19.97 40.82 -38.13
CA PRO A 451 -20.81 39.63 -38.06
C PRO A 451 -20.54 38.70 -39.25
N LYS A 452 -20.22 37.43 -38.95
CA LYS A 452 -20.18 36.34 -39.93
C LYS A 452 -21.55 36.14 -40.59
N PRO A 453 -21.62 35.73 -41.87
CA PRO A 453 -22.87 35.47 -42.57
C PRO A 453 -23.71 34.37 -41.90
N GLU A 454 -25.02 34.61 -41.81
CA GLU A 454 -26.01 33.67 -41.29
C GLU A 454 -26.04 32.35 -42.09
N PRO A 455 -26.06 31.17 -41.44
CA PRO A 455 -26.34 29.91 -42.11
C PRO A 455 -27.81 29.87 -42.57
N LYS A 456 -28.04 29.38 -43.79
CA LYS A 456 -29.40 29.13 -44.32
C LYS A 456 -30.19 28.20 -43.38
N PRO A 457 -31.49 28.43 -43.17
CA PRO A 457 -32.33 27.54 -42.37
C PRO A 457 -32.40 26.13 -42.99
N GLU A 458 -32.09 25.12 -42.19
CA GLU A 458 -32.36 23.72 -42.52
C GLU A 458 -33.88 23.46 -42.56
N PRO A 459 -34.36 22.54 -43.42
CA PRO A 459 -35.77 22.24 -43.56
C PRO A 459 -36.36 21.61 -42.29
N LYS A 460 -37.54 22.10 -41.89
CA LYS A 460 -38.32 21.62 -40.74
C LYS A 460 -38.48 20.09 -40.75
N PRO A 461 -38.23 19.41 -39.62
CA PRO A 461 -38.65 18.03 -39.43
C PRO A 461 -40.18 17.91 -39.49
N GLU A 462 -40.67 16.89 -40.19
CA GLU A 462 -42.09 16.53 -40.19
C GLU A 462 -42.57 16.20 -38.76
N PRO A 463 -43.80 16.58 -38.39
CA PRO A 463 -44.33 16.32 -37.06
C PRO A 463 -44.53 14.81 -36.84
N LYS A 464 -43.88 14.29 -35.79
CA LYS A 464 -44.15 12.94 -35.26
C LYS A 464 -45.64 12.80 -34.88
N PRO A 465 -46.26 11.62 -35.08
CA PRO A 465 -47.63 11.37 -34.66
C PRO A 465 -47.82 11.58 -33.16
N GLU A 466 -48.91 12.25 -32.78
CA GLU A 466 -49.30 12.45 -31.39
C GLU A 466 -49.42 11.13 -30.63
N PRO A 467 -48.89 11.02 -29.40
CA PRO A 467 -49.14 9.87 -28.55
C PRO A 467 -50.63 9.84 -28.16
N LYS A 468 -51.27 8.67 -28.31
CA LYS A 468 -52.61 8.43 -27.77
C LYS A 468 -52.64 8.75 -26.26
N PRO A 469 -53.71 9.40 -25.76
CA PRO A 469 -53.84 9.69 -24.35
C PRO A 469 -53.87 8.40 -23.53
N GLU A 470 -52.98 8.31 -22.55
CA GLU A 470 -52.98 7.25 -21.54
C GLU A 470 -54.31 7.26 -20.76
N PRO A 471 -54.87 6.08 -20.41
CA PRO A 471 -56.07 5.99 -19.61
C PRO A 471 -55.83 6.59 -18.22
N LYS A 472 -56.79 7.41 -17.76
CA LYS A 472 -56.82 8.01 -16.41
C LYS A 472 -56.56 6.93 -15.34
N PRO A 473 -55.72 7.22 -14.32
CA PRO A 473 -55.61 6.36 -13.15
C PRO A 473 -56.97 6.23 -12.47
N GLU A 474 -57.42 5.01 -12.22
CA GLU A 474 -58.57 4.75 -11.36
C GLU A 474 -58.28 5.28 -9.94
N PRO A 475 -59.29 5.86 -9.26
CA PRO A 475 -59.11 6.37 -7.91
C PRO A 475 -58.76 5.23 -6.94
N LYS A 476 -57.67 5.41 -6.19
CA LYS A 476 -57.28 4.55 -5.07
C LYS A 476 -58.47 4.33 -4.12
N PRO A 477 -58.73 3.09 -3.66
CA PRO A 477 -59.70 2.84 -2.60
C PRO A 477 -59.31 3.61 -1.33
N GLU A 478 -60.30 4.23 -0.68
CA GLU A 478 -60.13 4.85 0.63
C GLU A 478 -59.57 3.83 1.64
N PRO A 479 -58.63 4.23 2.52
CA PRO A 479 -58.12 3.36 3.55
C PRO A 479 -59.25 3.01 4.53
N LYS A 480 -59.53 1.71 4.68
CA LYS A 480 -60.40 1.21 5.74
C LYS A 480 -59.84 1.64 7.10
N PRO A 481 -60.71 2.02 8.08
CA PRO A 481 -60.28 2.31 9.43
C PRO A 481 -59.51 1.13 10.02
N GLU A 482 -58.35 1.41 10.61
CA GLU A 482 -57.58 0.45 11.38
C GLU A 482 -58.45 -0.14 12.51
N PRO A 483 -58.48 -1.47 12.69
CA PRO A 483 -59.12 -2.07 13.84
C PRO A 483 -58.37 -1.64 15.10
N LYS A 484 -59.13 -1.21 16.13
CA LYS A 484 -58.63 -0.91 17.48
C LYS A 484 -57.70 -2.05 17.95
N PRO A 485 -56.58 -1.74 18.62
CA PRO A 485 -55.73 -2.75 19.22
C PRO A 485 -56.56 -3.60 20.18
N GLU A 486 -56.58 -4.92 19.97
CA GLU A 486 -57.08 -5.85 20.97
C GLU A 486 -56.22 -5.73 22.24
N PRO A 487 -56.82 -5.79 23.44
CA PRO A 487 -56.07 -5.76 24.68
C PRO A 487 -55.10 -6.94 24.73
N LYS A 488 -53.82 -6.63 24.96
CA LYS A 488 -52.75 -7.59 25.24
C LYS A 488 -53.25 -8.63 26.26
N PRO A 489 -53.11 -9.94 26.00
CA PRO A 489 -53.34 -10.93 27.03
C PRO A 489 -52.37 -10.67 28.20
N GLU A 490 -52.91 -10.70 29.42
CA GLU A 490 -52.14 -10.58 30.65
C GLU A 490 -50.99 -11.60 30.66
N PRO A 491 -49.77 -11.20 31.07
CA PRO A 491 -48.67 -12.14 31.19
C PRO A 491 -49.02 -13.19 32.25
N LYS A 492 -48.99 -14.46 31.84
CA LYS A 492 -49.02 -15.59 32.78
C LYS A 492 -47.93 -15.40 33.85
N PRO A 493 -48.20 -15.77 35.12
CA PRO A 493 -47.19 -15.69 36.17
C PRO A 493 -45.93 -16.45 35.76
N GLU A 494 -44.79 -15.79 35.88
CA GLU A 494 -43.48 -16.41 35.71
C GLU A 494 -43.37 -17.64 36.63
N PRO A 495 -42.93 -18.81 36.12
CA PRO A 495 -42.57 -19.91 36.98
C PRO A 495 -41.42 -19.47 37.91
N LYS A 496 -41.56 -19.76 39.20
CA LYS A 496 -40.54 -19.54 40.22
C LYS A 496 -39.17 -20.00 39.69
N PRO A 497 -38.09 -19.22 39.89
CA PRO A 497 -36.75 -19.67 39.54
C PRO A 497 -36.44 -20.96 40.29
N GLU A 498 -36.15 -22.03 39.56
CA GLU A 498 -35.49 -23.19 40.14
C GLU A 498 -34.12 -22.76 40.69
N PRO A 499 -33.70 -23.31 41.84
CA PRO A 499 -32.41 -22.96 42.43
C PRO A 499 -31.29 -23.29 41.42
N LYS A 500 -30.46 -22.27 41.15
CA LYS A 500 -29.25 -22.37 40.34
C LYS A 500 -28.41 -23.57 40.81
N PRO A 501 -27.96 -24.45 39.91
CA PRO A 501 -26.90 -25.40 40.23
C PRO A 501 -25.68 -24.62 40.72
N GLU A 502 -25.05 -25.10 41.79
CA GLU A 502 -23.79 -24.55 42.28
C GLU A 502 -22.76 -24.53 41.14
N PRO A 503 -21.97 -23.45 40.99
CA PRO A 503 -20.95 -23.38 39.97
C PRO A 503 -19.89 -24.47 40.22
N LYS A 504 -19.68 -25.32 39.22
CA LYS A 504 -18.49 -26.18 39.16
C LYS A 504 -17.24 -25.29 39.21
N PRO A 505 -16.17 -25.72 39.90
CA PRO A 505 -14.91 -24.98 39.93
C PRO A 505 -14.40 -24.73 38.50
N GLU A 506 -14.09 -23.47 38.18
CA GLU A 506 -13.38 -23.11 36.96
C GLU A 506 -12.00 -23.80 36.92
N PRO A 507 -11.57 -24.33 35.76
CA PRO A 507 -10.18 -24.75 35.59
C PRO A 507 -9.27 -23.52 35.78
N LYS A 508 -8.21 -23.68 36.59
CA LYS A 508 -7.17 -22.65 36.78
C LYS A 508 -6.64 -22.20 35.41
N PRO A 509 -6.38 -20.89 35.21
CA PRO A 509 -5.71 -20.41 34.01
C PRO A 509 -4.33 -21.07 33.91
N GLU A 510 -4.05 -21.69 32.76
CA GLU A 510 -2.70 -22.13 32.42
C GLU A 510 -1.79 -20.90 32.31
N PRO A 511 -0.55 -20.96 32.81
CA PRO A 511 0.37 -19.84 32.73
C PRO A 511 0.68 -19.55 31.26
N SER A 512 0.38 -18.34 30.81
CA SER A 512 0.80 -17.89 29.48
C SER A 512 2.33 -17.88 29.42
N CYS A 513 2.91 -18.47 28.38
CA CYS A 513 4.35 -18.47 28.18
C CYS A 513 4.75 -18.08 26.76
N TRP A 514 5.99 -17.63 26.63
CA TRP A 514 6.67 -17.48 25.35
C TRP A 514 7.42 -18.79 25.07
N THR A 515 7.18 -19.36 23.90
CA THR A 515 7.87 -20.55 23.41
C THR A 515 9.15 -20.10 22.72
N VAL A 516 10.31 -20.46 23.27
CA VAL A 516 11.60 -20.17 22.64
C VAL A 516 11.98 -21.37 21.78
N ASN A 517 12.03 -21.18 20.45
CA ASN A 517 12.49 -22.20 19.52
C ASN A 517 14.01 -22.25 19.53
N LEU A 518 14.57 -23.38 19.98
CA LEU A 518 16.02 -23.57 20.12
C LEU A 518 16.62 -24.41 18.98
N GLY A 519 15.83 -24.68 17.94
CA GLY A 519 16.20 -25.53 16.83
C GLY A 519 16.00 -27.02 17.15
N SER A 520 15.60 -27.77 16.13
CA SER A 520 15.17 -29.18 16.22
C SER A 520 16.22 -30.12 16.81
N TRP A 521 17.50 -29.83 16.66
CA TRP A 521 18.58 -30.62 17.25
C TRP A 521 18.62 -30.51 18.78
N VAL A 522 18.50 -29.29 19.32
CA VAL A 522 18.53 -29.02 20.77
C VAL A 522 17.25 -29.53 21.43
N GLU A 523 16.09 -29.34 20.78
CA GLU A 523 14.78 -29.74 21.32
C GLU A 523 14.63 -31.25 21.46
N SER A 524 15.32 -32.05 20.63
CA SER A 524 15.35 -33.52 20.78
C SER A 524 16.06 -33.97 22.07
N TRP A 525 16.98 -33.17 22.59
CA TRP A 525 17.73 -33.47 23.81
C TRP A 525 17.01 -33.02 25.08
N ILE A 526 16.23 -31.94 25.01
CA ILE A 526 15.53 -31.37 26.18
C ILE A 526 14.03 -31.72 26.22
N GLY A 527 13.53 -32.47 25.23
CA GLY A 527 12.17 -33.01 25.23
C GLY A 527 11.08 -32.03 24.76
N GLY A 528 11.46 -31.01 23.98
CA GLY A 528 10.55 -30.01 23.43
C GLY A 528 11.00 -28.57 23.67
N PRO A 529 10.25 -27.59 23.16
CA PRO A 529 10.61 -26.18 23.27
C PRO A 529 10.50 -25.66 24.71
N VAL A 530 11.34 -24.67 25.05
CA VAL A 530 11.39 -24.10 26.40
C VAL A 530 10.31 -23.04 26.58
N CYS A 531 9.54 -23.16 27.65
CA CYS A 531 8.42 -22.28 28.02
C CYS A 531 8.89 -21.26 29.06
N VAL A 532 8.95 -19.97 28.68
CA VAL A 532 9.32 -18.85 29.58
C VAL A 532 8.05 -18.12 30.03
N PRO A 533 7.73 -18.08 31.34
CA PRO A 533 6.51 -17.42 31.84
C PRO A 533 6.49 -15.92 31.51
N LYS A 534 5.36 -15.42 30.97
CA LYS A 534 5.22 -14.00 30.56
C LYS A 534 5.34 -13.01 31.72
N ASP A 535 5.16 -13.46 32.96
CA ASP A 535 5.10 -12.59 34.15
C ASP A 535 6.47 -12.24 34.75
N SER A 536 7.56 -12.72 34.15
CA SER A 536 8.92 -12.61 34.72
C SER A 536 9.69 -11.31 34.39
N TRP A 537 9.05 -10.33 33.74
CA TRP A 537 9.68 -9.06 33.34
C TRP A 537 9.21 -7.85 34.17
N LYS A 538 9.26 -8.00 35.49
CA LYS A 538 9.38 -6.85 36.38
C LYS A 538 10.59 -7.08 37.27
N ASP A 539 11.54 -6.16 37.11
CA ASP A 539 12.79 -5.98 37.84
C ASP A 539 14.04 -6.52 37.11
N GLU A 540 15.02 -5.62 36.95
CA GLU A 540 16.29 -5.78 36.23
C GLU A 540 17.00 -7.10 36.57
N VAL A 541 17.40 -7.84 35.54
CA VAL A 541 18.30 -8.98 35.69
C VAL A 541 19.62 -8.67 34.99
N ASP A 542 20.63 -8.37 35.80
CA ASP A 542 22.04 -8.31 35.44
C ASP A 542 22.51 -9.73 35.09
N LEU A 543 22.70 -10.01 33.80
CA LEU A 543 23.15 -11.32 33.33
C LEU A 543 24.68 -11.40 33.42
N ASP A 544 25.18 -11.91 34.55
CA ASP A 544 26.59 -12.32 34.70
C ASP A 544 26.88 -13.56 33.83
N TRP A 545 27.35 -13.29 32.61
CA TRP A 545 27.76 -14.29 31.63
C TRP A 545 28.95 -15.18 32.07
N LYS A 546 29.65 -14.86 33.18
CA LYS A 546 30.82 -15.65 33.61
C LYS A 546 30.47 -16.91 34.41
N GLY A 547 29.23 -17.05 34.88
CA GLY A 547 28.77 -18.26 35.58
C GLY A 547 28.30 -19.38 34.63
N ALA A 548 27.71 -19.03 33.48
CA ALA A 548 27.00 -19.97 32.62
C ALA A 548 27.90 -20.88 31.76
N LEU A 549 29.21 -20.62 31.69
CA LEU A 549 30.15 -21.38 30.85
C LEU A 549 31.09 -22.33 31.62
N LYS A 550 30.94 -22.47 32.95
CA LYS A 550 31.67 -23.49 33.72
C LYS A 550 30.84 -24.76 33.90
N GLY A 551 30.82 -25.60 32.86
CA GLY A 551 30.23 -26.93 32.99
C GLY A 551 30.17 -27.77 31.71
N VAL A 552 30.42 -27.18 30.55
CA VAL A 552 30.21 -27.86 29.25
C VAL A 552 31.52 -27.89 28.46
N TRP A 553 32.51 -28.64 28.94
CA TRP A 553 33.53 -29.32 28.11
C TRP A 553 34.52 -30.10 28.99
N PRO A 554 34.57 -31.43 28.86
CA PRO A 554 35.82 -32.16 28.91
C PRO A 554 36.20 -32.65 27.50
N PHE A 555 37.50 -32.59 27.22
CA PHE A 555 38.22 -32.92 25.97
C PHE A 555 38.41 -31.80 24.96
#